data_AF-A0A9N9S7B7-F1
#
_entry.id   AF-A0A9N9S7B7-F1
#
_cell.length_a   1.000
_cell.length_b   1.000
_cell.length_c   1.000
_cell.angle_alpha   90.00
_cell.angle_beta   90.00
_cell.angle_gamma   90.00
#
_symmetry.space_group_name_H-M   'P 1'
#
loop_
_entity.id
_entity.type
_entity.pdbx_description
1 polymer ?
#
loop_
_entity_poly.entity_id
_entity_poly.type
_entity_poly.pdbx_seq_one_letter_code
_entity_poly.pdbx_strand_id
1 'polypeptide(L)'
;MKKIQCNYSYGRCHNYLNLYKCEIKDSVLDEDEDWSFDGKHLQFKTNLDVGLLVLSGKSLTKVPQGLLKYFPNIIALEIRESSVKSLTKSDIAEYKKLQMFIFELNPIEFLPGNLFEDFDHLFYISFSSCNLLTIEPFILDFFHIFFTGYHFVKFLNNPNYHIQQTGRTFSGLNGIKTELFRKYYTLYPHVQASPQQMIQNTLTNDFKNFLNNENFKDLKIKIDNREFRVHKFLLAARSSVLAEMILNNPDVENLNLVDISVETFEQVLHFIYNDELRDKEEINSFRNLFAAAGRLNIEVLKNIAAAHLLEEIDSDKAMSILSLSNKYNHDLLKDEAFKFIEKTNSFMTFKSEWANQPDMLSKLIKIHREKEEVIKKFEEEYQKLTSSTENIKN
;
A
#
# COMPACT_ATOMS: atom_id res chain seq x y z
N MET A 1 38.42 33.47 24.91
CA MET A 1 37.39 32.51 24.50
C MET A 1 36.03 33.16 24.73
N LYS A 2 35.31 33.46 23.67
CA LYS A 2 34.00 34.12 23.73
C LYS A 2 32.93 33.13 24.16
N LYS A 3 32.13 33.54 25.14
CA LYS A 3 31.07 32.70 25.70
C LYS A 3 29.82 32.81 24.85
N ILE A 4 29.38 31.70 24.29
CA ILE A 4 28.15 31.57 23.50
C ILE A 4 27.15 30.79 24.32
N GLN A 5 25.93 31.30 24.46
CA GLN A 5 24.87 30.59 25.16
C GLN A 5 24.20 29.58 24.22
N CYS A 6 24.20 28.31 24.61
CA CYS A 6 23.47 27.22 23.97
C CYS A 6 22.25 26.84 24.83
N ASN A 7 21.07 26.84 24.23
CA ASN A 7 19.90 26.19 24.81
C ASN A 7 19.87 24.71 24.40
N TYR A 8 20.21 23.81 25.33
CA TYR A 8 20.23 22.38 25.09
C TYR A 8 18.87 21.73 25.36
N SER A 9 18.32 21.04 24.36
CA SER A 9 17.02 20.38 24.47
C SER A 9 16.87 19.28 23.42
N TYR A 10 15.80 18.49 23.50
CA TYR A 10 15.39 17.66 22.36
C TYR A 10 14.58 18.50 21.38
N GLY A 11 14.94 18.44 20.10
CA GLY A 11 14.29 19.13 19.00
C GLY A 11 13.74 18.16 17.97
N ARG A 12 12.85 18.68 17.12
CA ARG A 12 12.39 18.01 15.90
C ARG A 12 13.04 18.68 14.71
N CYS A 13 13.60 17.87 13.81
CA CYS A 13 14.03 18.33 12.49
C CYS A 13 13.41 17.40 11.44
N HIS A 14 12.54 17.94 10.59
CA HIS A 14 11.79 17.15 9.61
C HIS A 14 11.05 15.96 10.26
N ASN A 15 11.40 14.72 9.89
CA ASN A 15 10.83 13.48 10.41
C ASN A 15 11.60 12.91 11.62
N TYR A 16 12.77 13.48 11.95
CA TYR A 16 13.53 13.07 13.13
C TYR A 16 12.95 13.74 14.37
N LEU A 17 12.28 12.92 15.18
CA LEU A 17 11.84 13.28 16.52
C LEU A 17 13.00 13.06 17.49
N ASN A 18 13.16 13.96 18.47
CA ASN A 18 14.10 13.83 19.58
C ASN A 18 15.60 13.90 19.21
N LEU A 19 15.99 14.77 18.27
CA LEU A 19 17.41 15.08 18.10
C LEU A 19 17.90 15.93 19.26
N TYR A 20 19.04 15.55 19.86
CA TYR A 20 19.67 16.39 20.86
C TYR A 20 20.22 17.65 20.18
N LYS A 21 19.72 18.82 20.61
CA LYS A 21 19.89 20.11 19.95
C LYS A 21 20.69 21.07 20.83
N CYS A 22 21.59 21.85 20.22
CA CYS A 22 21.95 23.17 20.74
C CYS A 22 21.28 24.25 19.88
N GLU A 23 20.61 25.19 20.53
CA GLU A 23 20.08 26.40 19.89
C GLU A 23 20.84 27.63 20.37
N ILE A 24 21.43 28.35 19.43
CA ILE A 24 22.15 29.60 19.62
C ILE A 24 21.29 30.72 19.05
N LYS A 25 20.92 31.66 19.91
CA LYS A 25 20.05 32.78 19.54
C LYS A 25 20.81 34.10 19.63
N ASP A 26 20.68 34.87 18.55
CA ASP A 26 21.14 36.24 18.39
C ASP A 26 22.55 36.50 18.93
N SER A 27 23.48 35.63 18.54
CA SER A 27 24.88 35.68 18.96
C SER A 27 25.79 35.99 17.76
N VAL A 28 26.81 36.81 17.98
CA VAL A 28 27.86 37.08 16.99
C VAL A 28 28.88 35.95 17.05
N LEU A 29 29.13 35.26 15.93
CA LEU A 29 30.07 34.15 15.81
C LEU A 29 31.17 34.54 14.81
N ASP A 30 32.19 35.25 15.31
CA ASP A 30 33.33 35.70 14.50
C ASP A 30 34.37 34.58 14.38
N GLU A 31 34.74 34.23 13.14
CA GLU A 31 35.57 33.05 12.83
C GLU A 31 37.02 33.13 13.38
N ASP A 32 37.48 34.33 13.72
CA ASP A 32 38.80 34.57 14.31
C ASP A 32 38.83 34.35 15.85
N GLU A 33 37.70 33.98 16.46
CA GLU A 33 37.57 33.80 17.91
C GLU A 33 37.40 32.34 18.32
N ASP A 34 38.11 31.90 19.36
CA ASP A 34 37.76 30.65 20.05
C ASP A 34 36.48 30.82 20.88
N TRP A 35 35.55 29.87 20.76
CA TRP A 35 34.28 29.87 21.48
C TRP A 35 34.27 28.88 22.64
N SER A 36 33.51 29.22 23.68
CA SER A 36 33.05 28.29 24.71
C SER A 36 31.54 28.31 24.72
N PHE A 37 30.91 27.14 24.66
CA PHE A 37 29.46 27.01 24.66
C PHE A 37 28.95 26.72 26.08
N ASP A 38 28.33 27.73 26.67
CA ASP A 38 27.74 27.67 28.01
C ASP A 38 26.27 27.24 27.90
N GLY A 39 25.80 26.45 28.85
CA GLY A 39 24.41 26.00 28.92
C GLY A 39 24.26 24.73 29.76
N LYS A 40 23.04 24.47 30.24
CA LYS A 40 22.78 23.26 31.02
C LYS A 40 22.48 22.09 30.09
N HIS A 41 23.41 21.14 30.00
CA HIS A 41 23.18 19.88 29.30
C HIS A 41 22.12 19.01 30.00
N LEU A 42 21.45 18.17 29.21
CA LEU A 42 20.70 17.04 29.75
C LEU A 42 21.65 15.99 30.36
N GLN A 43 21.11 15.13 31.22
CA GLN A 43 21.92 14.12 31.91
C GLN A 43 22.68 13.25 30.90
N PHE A 44 23.98 13.06 31.14
CA PHE A 44 24.89 12.29 30.29
C PHE A 44 25.08 12.81 28.86
N LYS A 45 24.66 14.04 28.57
CA LYS A 45 24.83 14.66 27.26
C LYS A 45 25.95 15.69 27.25
N THR A 46 26.61 15.80 26.10
CA THR A 46 27.70 16.75 25.83
C THR A 46 27.50 17.41 24.45
N ASN A 47 28.39 18.31 24.05
CA ASN A 47 28.36 18.85 22.68
C ASN A 47 28.58 17.78 21.60
N LEU A 48 29.25 16.68 21.94
CA LEU A 48 29.49 15.55 21.03
C LEU A 48 28.20 14.80 20.69
N ASP A 49 27.16 14.91 21.54
CA ASP A 49 25.86 14.28 21.32
C ASP A 49 24.93 15.12 20.46
N VAL A 50 25.28 16.36 20.15
CA VAL A 50 24.40 17.29 19.42
C VAL A 50 24.30 16.85 17.97
N GLY A 51 23.09 16.43 17.58
CA GLY A 51 22.75 16.04 16.22
C GLY A 51 22.08 17.17 15.42
N LEU A 52 21.55 18.20 16.11
CA LEU A 52 20.90 19.36 15.49
C LEU A 52 21.49 20.66 16.05
N LEU A 53 22.04 21.48 15.17
CA LEU A 53 22.48 22.83 15.52
C LEU A 53 21.51 23.85 14.93
N VAL A 54 20.93 24.71 15.79
CA VAL A 54 20.04 25.79 15.37
C VAL A 54 20.71 27.12 15.64
N LEU A 55 20.91 27.92 14.60
CA LEU A 55 21.43 29.27 14.64
C LEU A 55 20.31 30.23 14.26
N SER A 56 20.03 31.20 15.12
CA SER A 56 18.99 32.19 14.83
C SER A 56 19.35 33.59 15.27
N GLY A 57 18.66 34.60 14.73
CA GLY A 57 18.78 36.00 15.16
C GLY A 57 19.58 36.88 14.21
N LYS A 58 19.31 38.20 14.28
CA LYS A 58 19.76 39.19 13.30
C LYS A 58 21.24 39.52 13.38
N SER A 59 21.90 39.17 14.48
CA SER A 59 23.34 39.32 14.65
C SER A 59 24.14 38.39 13.74
N LEU A 60 23.53 37.30 13.25
CA LEU A 60 24.17 36.35 12.34
C LEU A 60 24.13 36.86 10.89
N THR A 61 25.28 37.28 10.36
CA THR A 61 25.42 37.86 9.01
C THR A 61 26.12 36.93 8.02
N LYS A 62 26.80 35.88 8.50
CA LYS A 62 27.42 34.80 7.71
C LYS A 62 27.15 33.45 8.36
N VAL A 63 27.32 32.36 7.60
CA VAL A 63 27.37 31.01 8.17
C VAL A 63 28.70 30.85 8.89
N PRO A 64 28.75 30.58 10.20
CA PRO A 64 30.00 30.50 10.92
C PRO A 64 30.77 29.22 10.54
N GLN A 65 32.06 29.35 10.29
CA GLN A 65 32.96 28.22 10.13
C GLN A 65 33.62 27.81 11.46
N GLY A 66 34.07 26.55 11.57
CA GLY A 66 34.78 26.03 12.73
C GLY A 66 33.87 25.51 13.85
N LEU A 67 32.54 25.52 13.66
CA LEU A 67 31.59 25.01 14.65
C LEU A 67 31.73 23.50 14.87
N LEU A 68 32.21 22.77 13.86
CA LEU A 68 32.45 21.33 13.94
C LEU A 68 33.57 20.94 14.91
N LYS A 69 34.45 21.88 15.30
CA LYS A 69 35.42 21.68 16.40
C LYS A 69 34.70 21.38 17.73
N TYR A 70 33.50 21.93 17.90
CA TYR A 70 32.71 21.84 19.13
C TYR A 70 31.53 20.87 18.98
N PHE A 71 30.92 20.79 17.80
CA PHE A 71 29.77 19.93 17.49
C PHE A 71 30.08 18.99 16.32
N PRO A 72 30.97 17.98 16.49
CA PRO A 72 31.49 17.19 15.37
C PRO A 72 30.49 16.20 14.75
N ASN A 73 29.39 15.90 15.43
CA ASN A 73 28.43 14.84 15.06
C ASN A 73 27.07 15.39 14.59
N ILE A 74 27.01 16.67 14.21
CA ILE A 74 25.75 17.24 13.71
C ILE A 74 25.35 16.56 12.40
N ILE A 75 24.08 16.22 12.30
CA ILE A 75 23.45 15.70 11.08
C ILE A 75 22.50 16.72 10.47
N ALA A 76 22.08 17.72 11.25
CA ALA A 76 21.21 18.80 10.82
C ALA A 76 21.76 20.17 11.24
N LEU A 77 21.78 21.11 10.30
CA LEU A 77 22.05 22.51 10.56
C LEU A 77 20.83 23.34 10.13
N GLU A 78 20.39 24.19 11.04
CA GLU A 78 19.25 25.07 10.86
C GLU A 78 19.69 26.52 11.10
N ILE A 79 19.47 27.38 10.11
CA ILE A 79 19.79 28.81 10.18
C ILE A 79 18.51 29.58 9.90
N ARG A 80 17.96 30.25 10.91
CA ARG A 80 16.65 30.92 10.78
C ARG A 80 16.65 32.35 11.27
N GLU A 81 15.82 33.18 10.66
CA GLU A 81 15.58 34.57 11.10
C GLU A 81 16.87 35.42 11.17
N SER A 82 17.87 35.10 10.35
CA SER A 82 19.17 35.75 10.37
C SER A 82 19.26 36.95 9.41
N SER A 83 20.47 37.49 9.26
CA SER A 83 20.83 38.55 8.33
C SER A 83 21.80 38.08 7.23
N VAL A 84 21.94 36.76 7.04
CA VAL A 84 22.78 36.16 5.99
C VAL A 84 22.15 36.43 4.61
N LYS A 85 22.88 37.15 3.75
CA LYS A 85 22.39 37.60 2.43
C LYS A 85 22.89 36.77 1.25
N SER A 86 23.96 36.01 1.44
CA SER A 86 24.59 35.21 0.40
C SER A 86 25.12 33.92 0.98
N LEU A 87 25.14 32.88 0.16
CA LEU A 87 25.77 31.60 0.45
C LEU A 87 26.57 31.16 -0.75
N THR A 88 27.78 30.69 -0.50
CA THR A 88 28.69 30.10 -1.46
C THR A 88 29.06 28.68 -1.00
N LYS A 89 29.58 27.85 -1.93
CA LYS A 89 30.08 26.50 -1.59
C LYS A 89 31.11 26.55 -0.45
N SER A 90 31.97 27.58 -0.41
CA SER A 90 32.96 27.76 0.66
C SER A 90 32.33 28.02 2.02
N ASP A 91 31.24 28.80 2.09
CA ASP A 91 30.60 29.16 3.37
C ASP A 91 30.08 27.93 4.12
N ILE A 92 29.74 26.86 3.40
CA ILE A 92 29.22 25.63 3.97
C ILE A 92 30.17 24.43 3.83
N ALA A 93 31.40 24.62 3.36
CA ALA A 93 32.30 23.54 2.95
C ALA A 93 32.68 22.55 4.07
N GLU A 94 32.64 22.95 5.35
CA GLU A 94 32.91 22.03 6.46
C GLU A 94 31.75 21.05 6.73
N TYR A 95 30.54 21.38 6.30
CA TYR A 95 29.31 20.69 6.66
C TYR A 95 28.91 19.54 5.71
N LYS A 96 29.85 18.98 4.95
CA LYS A 96 29.57 17.94 3.91
C LYS A 96 28.89 16.67 4.42
N LYS A 97 29.00 16.38 5.73
CA LYS A 97 28.36 15.23 6.38
C LYS A 97 26.90 15.47 6.77
N LEU A 98 26.39 16.69 6.61
CA LEU A 98 25.01 16.99 6.93
C LEU A 98 24.05 16.12 6.11
N GLN A 99 23.03 15.66 6.81
CA GLN A 99 21.87 15.01 6.24
C GLN A 99 20.75 16.01 5.93
N MET A 100 20.69 17.10 6.70
CA MET A 100 19.65 18.11 6.58
C MET A 100 20.24 19.54 6.70
N PHE A 101 19.89 20.42 5.78
CA PHE A 101 20.28 21.83 5.80
C PHE A 101 19.04 22.72 5.65
N ILE A 102 18.69 23.44 6.72
CA ILE A 102 17.49 24.27 6.79
C ILE A 102 17.92 25.71 6.91
N PHE A 103 17.50 26.53 5.96
CA PHE A 103 17.86 27.93 5.87
C PHE A 103 16.58 28.74 5.63
N GLU A 104 15.92 29.22 6.68
CA GLU A 104 14.59 29.83 6.54
C GLU A 104 14.56 31.27 7.06
N LEU A 105 13.67 32.11 6.53
CA LEU A 105 13.47 33.49 7.03
C LEU A 105 14.75 34.35 6.97
N ASN A 106 15.55 34.18 5.92
CA ASN A 106 16.83 34.87 5.72
C ASN A 106 16.76 35.73 4.44
N PRO A 107 17.48 36.87 4.36
CA PRO A 107 17.39 37.77 3.21
C PRO A 107 18.33 37.38 2.04
N ILE A 108 18.25 36.14 1.55
CA ILE A 108 19.11 35.63 0.46
C ILE A 108 18.40 35.69 -0.90
N GLU A 109 18.99 36.42 -1.84
CA GLU A 109 18.34 36.65 -3.14
C GLU A 109 18.79 35.66 -4.23
N PHE A 110 19.95 35.03 -4.05
CA PHE A 110 20.58 34.17 -5.05
C PHE A 110 21.14 32.88 -4.44
N LEU A 111 20.91 31.74 -5.10
CA LEU A 111 21.53 30.46 -4.76
C LEU A 111 22.39 29.92 -5.93
N PRO A 112 23.70 29.71 -5.70
CA PRO A 112 24.61 29.23 -6.74
C PRO A 112 24.45 27.73 -7.00
N GLY A 113 24.55 27.30 -8.25
CA GLY A 113 24.21 25.94 -8.69
C GLY A 113 25.09 24.85 -8.08
N ASN A 114 26.30 25.19 -7.64
CA ASN A 114 27.27 24.29 -7.04
C ASN A 114 27.28 24.31 -5.51
N LEU A 115 26.30 24.95 -4.86
CA LEU A 115 26.28 25.15 -3.40
C LEU A 115 26.50 23.85 -2.62
N PHE A 116 25.82 22.77 -3.03
CA PHE A 116 25.86 21.47 -2.37
C PHE A 116 26.65 20.41 -3.12
N GLU A 117 27.49 20.80 -4.09
CA GLU A 117 28.40 19.86 -4.75
C GLU A 117 29.27 19.16 -3.69
N ASP A 118 29.39 17.82 -3.77
CA ASP A 118 30.07 16.93 -2.82
C ASP A 118 29.37 16.71 -1.45
N PHE A 119 28.06 16.98 -1.33
CA PHE A 119 27.26 16.68 -0.12
C PHE A 119 26.52 15.33 -0.25
N ASP A 120 27.26 14.22 -0.27
CA ASP A 120 26.73 12.88 -0.60
C ASP A 120 25.68 12.32 0.39
N HIS A 121 25.57 12.90 1.58
CA HIS A 121 24.64 12.45 2.63
C HIS A 121 23.40 13.34 2.78
N LEU A 122 23.35 14.47 2.06
CA LEU A 122 22.34 15.50 2.24
C LEU A 122 21.04 15.10 1.53
N PHE A 123 20.00 14.80 2.30
CA PHE A 123 18.69 14.40 1.78
C PHE A 123 17.57 15.40 2.06
N TYR A 124 17.78 16.42 2.88
CA TYR A 124 16.77 17.46 3.13
C TYR A 124 17.37 18.85 3.02
N ILE A 125 16.82 19.69 2.13
CA ILE A 125 17.13 21.11 2.10
C ILE A 125 15.88 21.98 2.17
N SER A 126 15.95 23.10 2.88
CA SER A 126 14.90 24.11 2.83
C SER A 126 15.45 25.52 2.75
N PHE A 127 14.89 26.30 1.82
CA PHE A 127 15.07 27.74 1.69
C PHE A 127 13.71 28.46 1.69
N SER A 128 12.94 28.24 2.76
CA SER A 128 11.60 28.82 2.88
C SER A 128 11.69 30.28 3.32
N SER A 129 10.85 31.15 2.74
CA SER A 129 10.76 32.57 3.13
C SER A 129 12.10 33.32 3.05
N CYS A 130 12.86 33.10 1.97
CA CYS A 130 14.24 33.56 1.83
C CYS A 130 14.46 34.78 0.92
N ASN A 131 13.40 35.36 0.34
CA ASN A 131 13.48 36.42 -0.69
C ASN A 131 14.20 36.01 -1.99
N LEU A 132 14.26 34.70 -2.30
CA LEU A 132 14.95 34.21 -3.49
C LEU A 132 14.38 34.80 -4.78
N LEU A 133 15.25 35.40 -5.58
CA LEU A 133 14.97 35.94 -6.91
C LEU A 133 15.43 34.97 -8.01
N THR A 134 16.60 34.34 -7.83
CA THR A 134 17.22 33.44 -8.82
C THR A 134 17.89 32.25 -8.14
N ILE A 135 17.76 31.07 -8.75
CA ILE A 135 18.45 29.83 -8.38
C ILE A 135 19.03 29.27 -9.66
N GLU A 136 20.33 29.00 -9.67
CA GLU A 136 20.96 28.42 -10.84
C GLU A 136 20.51 26.96 -11.06
N PRO A 137 20.30 26.53 -12.32
CA PRO A 137 19.76 25.21 -12.65
C PRO A 137 20.50 24.01 -12.05
N PHE A 138 21.83 24.12 -11.88
CA PHE A 138 22.66 23.02 -11.37
C PHE A 138 22.37 22.62 -9.93
N ILE A 139 21.80 23.53 -9.11
CA ILE A 139 21.33 23.17 -7.77
C ILE A 139 20.25 22.09 -7.88
N LEU A 140 19.47 22.08 -8.97
CA LEU A 140 18.41 21.10 -9.23
C LEU A 140 18.97 19.82 -9.87
N ASP A 141 20.07 19.89 -10.62
CA ASP A 141 20.73 18.73 -11.23
C ASP A 141 21.48 17.87 -10.20
N PHE A 142 21.97 18.47 -9.11
CA PHE A 142 22.40 17.72 -7.90
C PHE A 142 21.28 16.78 -7.40
N PHE A 143 20.01 17.13 -7.66
CA PHE A 143 18.82 16.36 -7.31
C PHE A 143 18.23 15.56 -8.49
N HIS A 144 19.05 15.03 -9.41
CA HIS A 144 18.62 13.99 -10.36
C HIS A 144 17.97 12.75 -9.68
N ILE A 145 18.00 12.67 -8.35
CA ILE A 145 17.34 11.70 -7.48
C ILE A 145 15.93 12.18 -7.08
N PHE A 146 15.08 12.58 -8.02
CA PHE A 146 13.64 12.80 -7.74
C PHE A 146 12.84 11.49 -7.68
N PHE A 147 13.47 10.33 -7.89
CA PHE A 147 12.79 9.04 -8.07
C PHE A 147 13.13 7.94 -7.07
N THR A 148 14.00 8.15 -6.08
CA THR A 148 14.22 7.15 -5.01
C THR A 148 13.33 7.35 -3.78
N GLY A 149 12.61 8.48 -3.68
CA GLY A 149 11.69 8.74 -2.56
C GLY A 149 12.33 9.20 -1.25
N TYR A 150 13.63 9.50 -1.22
CA TYR A 150 14.35 9.83 0.02
C TYR A 150 14.90 11.26 0.12
N HIS A 151 14.91 12.06 -0.96
CA HIS A 151 15.43 13.43 -0.96
C HIS A 151 14.30 14.47 -1.08
N PHE A 152 14.28 15.49 -0.21
CA PHE A 152 13.22 16.51 -0.11
C PHE A 152 13.80 17.92 -0.20
N VAL A 153 13.23 18.74 -1.09
CA VAL A 153 13.63 20.14 -1.33
C VAL A 153 12.43 21.07 -1.12
N LYS A 154 12.58 22.11 -0.29
CA LYS A 154 11.47 23.01 0.08
C LYS A 154 11.84 24.50 -0.05
N PHE A 155 11.21 25.19 -1.01
CA PHE A 155 11.40 26.63 -1.31
C PHE A 155 10.13 27.47 -1.12
N LEU A 156 9.30 27.17 -0.11
CA LEU A 156 7.99 27.83 0.07
C LEU A 156 8.12 29.34 0.37
N ASN A 157 7.10 30.12 0.01
CA ASN A 157 6.95 31.54 0.36
C ASN A 157 8.08 32.48 -0.12
N ASN A 158 8.59 32.27 -1.34
CA ASN A 158 9.50 33.21 -2.01
C ASN A 158 8.72 33.99 -3.10
N PRO A 159 8.36 35.28 -2.88
CA PRO A 159 7.35 35.98 -3.69
C PRO A 159 7.79 36.36 -5.12
N ASN A 160 9.08 36.28 -5.47
CA ASN A 160 9.64 36.82 -6.73
C ASN A 160 10.54 35.82 -7.50
N TYR A 161 10.37 34.51 -7.32
CA TYR A 161 11.30 33.53 -7.87
C TYR A 161 11.16 33.33 -9.40
N HIS A 162 12.23 33.65 -10.14
CA HIS A 162 12.40 33.35 -11.56
C HIS A 162 13.50 32.30 -11.76
N ILE A 163 13.20 31.24 -12.51
CA ILE A 163 14.20 30.21 -12.86
C ILE A 163 14.70 30.51 -14.26
N GLN A 164 15.91 31.05 -14.38
CA GLN A 164 16.59 31.17 -15.66
C GLN A 164 17.23 29.84 -16.00
N GLN A 165 16.53 29.02 -16.78
CA GLN A 165 17.17 27.98 -17.58
C GLN A 165 17.46 28.59 -18.95
N THR A 166 18.63 28.29 -19.50
CA THR A 166 19.09 28.73 -20.83
C THR A 166 17.95 28.78 -21.86
N GLY A 167 17.47 30.00 -22.13
CA GLY A 167 16.53 30.32 -23.21
C GLY A 167 15.02 30.27 -22.92
N ARG A 168 14.53 29.93 -21.72
CA ARG A 168 13.09 29.98 -21.41
C ARG A 168 12.79 30.43 -19.98
N THR A 169 11.83 31.34 -19.84
CA THR A 169 11.26 31.82 -18.57
C THR A 169 10.16 30.88 -18.09
N PHE A 170 10.32 30.29 -16.90
CA PHE A 170 9.29 29.43 -16.28
C PHE A 170 8.56 30.16 -15.15
N SER A 171 7.23 30.00 -15.09
CA SER A 171 6.39 30.49 -13.99
C SER A 171 6.53 29.61 -12.74
N GLY A 172 7.68 29.73 -12.07
CA GLY A 172 7.95 29.08 -10.79
C GLY A 172 8.17 27.55 -10.86
N LEU A 173 8.29 26.93 -9.68
CA LEU A 173 8.63 25.50 -9.50
C LEU A 173 7.65 24.55 -10.19
N ASN A 174 6.38 24.93 -10.33
CA ASN A 174 5.39 24.12 -11.04
C ASN A 174 5.66 24.07 -12.55
N GLY A 175 6.16 25.14 -13.16
CA GLY A 175 6.55 25.15 -14.58
C GLY A 175 7.70 24.17 -14.86
N ILE A 176 8.75 24.21 -14.03
CA ILE A 176 9.88 23.29 -14.15
C ILE A 176 9.49 21.85 -13.84
N LYS A 177 8.68 21.63 -12.81
CA LYS A 177 8.17 20.28 -12.50
C LYS A 177 7.40 19.72 -13.70
N THR A 178 6.55 20.53 -14.32
CA THR A 178 5.77 20.10 -15.50
C THR A 178 6.66 19.75 -16.69
N GLU A 179 7.70 20.54 -16.96
CA GLU A 179 8.61 20.29 -18.10
C GLU A 179 9.58 19.13 -17.85
N LEU A 180 10.06 18.95 -16.61
CA LEU A 180 10.87 17.79 -16.20
C LEU A 180 10.06 16.50 -16.26
N PHE A 181 8.81 16.51 -15.78
CA PHE A 181 7.88 15.41 -16.00
C PHE A 181 7.76 15.15 -17.50
N ARG A 182 7.36 16.15 -18.30
CA ARG A 182 7.21 15.98 -19.75
C ARG A 182 8.47 15.38 -20.42
N LYS A 183 9.68 15.83 -20.08
CA LYS A 183 10.94 15.30 -20.63
C LYS A 183 11.20 13.85 -20.21
N TYR A 184 10.96 13.52 -18.94
CA TYR A 184 11.11 12.15 -18.41
C TYR A 184 10.16 11.17 -19.10
N TYR A 185 8.86 11.49 -19.18
CA TYR A 185 7.87 10.65 -19.86
C TYR A 185 8.09 10.56 -21.38
N THR A 186 8.79 11.53 -21.99
CA THR A 186 9.23 11.46 -23.40
C THR A 186 10.40 10.48 -23.58
N LEU A 187 11.35 10.45 -22.65
CA LEU A 187 12.52 9.55 -22.68
C LEU A 187 12.17 8.11 -22.25
N TYR A 188 11.18 7.96 -21.37
CA TYR A 188 10.71 6.68 -20.84
C TYR A 188 9.20 6.49 -21.12
N PRO A 189 8.81 6.33 -22.40
CA PRO A 189 7.40 6.32 -22.82
C PRO A 189 6.60 5.12 -22.29
N HIS A 190 7.25 4.13 -21.69
CA HIS A 190 6.65 2.97 -21.01
C HIS A 190 6.32 3.27 -19.54
N VAL A 191 6.96 4.27 -18.94
CA VAL A 191 6.68 4.75 -17.60
C VAL A 191 5.53 5.76 -17.72
N GLN A 192 4.32 5.35 -18.12
CA GLN A 192 3.17 6.28 -18.21
C GLN A 192 2.37 6.39 -16.91
N ALA A 193 2.71 5.57 -15.92
CA ALA A 193 2.02 5.49 -14.65
C ALA A 193 2.80 6.26 -13.57
N SER A 194 2.07 6.88 -12.64
CA SER A 194 2.65 7.53 -11.45
C SER A 194 3.56 6.54 -10.68
N PRO A 195 4.56 7.02 -9.91
CA PRO A 195 5.41 6.13 -9.09
C PRO A 195 4.62 5.17 -8.20
N GLN A 196 3.47 5.60 -7.67
CA GLN A 196 2.57 4.75 -6.89
C GLN A 196 1.95 3.63 -7.74
N GLN A 197 1.59 3.91 -9.00
CA GLN A 197 1.12 2.89 -9.94
C GLN A 197 2.26 1.97 -10.42
N MET A 198 3.51 2.44 -10.45
CA MET A 198 4.66 1.57 -10.75
C MET A 198 4.97 0.56 -9.65
N ILE A 199 4.68 0.91 -8.38
CA ILE A 199 4.87 0.02 -7.22
C ILE A 199 3.71 -0.99 -7.11
N GLN A 200 2.54 -0.65 -7.62
CA GLN A 200 1.39 -1.58 -7.61
C GLN A 200 1.75 -2.89 -8.31
N ASN A 201 1.42 -4.00 -7.64
CA ASN A 201 1.58 -5.37 -8.13
C ASN A 201 3.03 -5.82 -8.36
N THR A 202 4.04 -5.06 -7.95
CA THR A 202 5.47 -5.48 -8.06
C THR A 202 5.73 -6.78 -7.30
N LEU A 203 5.40 -6.82 -6.01
CA LEU A 203 5.51 -8.01 -5.18
C LEU A 203 4.72 -9.20 -5.75
N THR A 204 3.49 -8.96 -6.22
CA THR A 204 2.67 -9.99 -6.85
C THR A 204 3.39 -10.55 -8.08
N ASN A 205 3.86 -9.69 -8.98
CA ASN A 205 4.59 -10.08 -10.19
C ASN A 205 5.88 -10.86 -9.87
N ASP A 206 6.60 -10.46 -8.82
CA ASP A 206 7.78 -11.19 -8.35
C ASP A 206 7.41 -12.62 -7.92
N PHE A 207 6.27 -12.79 -7.23
CA PHE A 207 5.79 -14.10 -6.79
C PHE A 207 5.18 -14.95 -7.90
N LYS A 208 4.53 -14.37 -8.93
CA LYS A 208 3.94 -15.13 -10.05
C LYS A 208 4.94 -16.08 -10.69
N ASN A 209 6.19 -15.61 -10.84
CA ASN A 209 7.27 -16.37 -11.47
C ASN A 209 7.63 -17.66 -10.71
N PHE A 210 7.32 -17.75 -9.42
CA PHE A 210 7.63 -18.94 -8.61
C PHE A 210 6.69 -20.12 -8.86
N LEU A 211 5.51 -19.93 -9.47
CA LEU A 211 4.58 -21.04 -9.69
C LEU A 211 5.20 -22.12 -10.60
N ASN A 212 5.79 -21.66 -11.71
CA ASN A 212 6.41 -22.52 -12.72
C ASN A 212 7.92 -22.73 -12.51
N ASN A 213 8.51 -22.10 -11.49
CA ASN A 213 9.92 -22.25 -11.16
C ASN A 213 10.11 -23.38 -10.14
N GLU A 214 11.03 -24.31 -10.41
CA GLU A 214 11.30 -25.43 -9.50
C GLU A 214 12.20 -25.09 -8.30
N ASN A 215 12.86 -23.93 -8.33
CA ASN A 215 13.75 -23.51 -7.26
C ASN A 215 12.98 -23.26 -5.96
N PHE A 216 13.57 -23.63 -4.83
CA PHE A 216 13.08 -23.38 -3.47
C PHE A 216 11.76 -24.09 -3.08
N LYS A 217 11.16 -24.89 -3.97
CA LYS A 217 10.00 -25.73 -3.65
C LYS A 217 10.36 -26.82 -2.63
N ASP A 218 9.79 -26.68 -1.44
CA ASP A 218 10.13 -27.40 -0.21
C ASP A 218 8.97 -28.25 0.35
N LEU A 219 7.83 -28.31 -0.36
CA LEU A 219 6.68 -29.16 -0.02
C LEU A 219 6.09 -29.83 -1.26
N LYS A 220 5.60 -31.06 -1.10
CA LYS A 220 4.75 -31.76 -2.06
C LYS A 220 3.32 -31.84 -1.54
N ILE A 221 2.37 -31.35 -2.31
CA ILE A 221 0.95 -31.58 -2.08
C ILE A 221 0.52 -32.77 -2.91
N LYS A 222 -0.09 -33.78 -2.30
CA LYS A 222 -0.65 -34.95 -2.99
C LYS A 222 -2.16 -34.86 -3.00
N ILE A 223 -2.73 -35.02 -4.20
CA ILE A 223 -4.17 -35.03 -4.44
C ILE A 223 -4.44 -36.17 -5.40
N ASP A 224 -5.22 -37.15 -4.95
CA ASP A 224 -5.45 -38.40 -5.67
C ASP A 224 -4.11 -39.01 -6.16
N ASN A 225 -3.93 -39.12 -7.47
CA ASN A 225 -2.73 -39.67 -8.10
C ASN A 225 -1.75 -38.60 -8.62
N ARG A 226 -1.93 -37.33 -8.26
CA ARG A 226 -1.05 -36.22 -8.69
C ARG A 226 -0.32 -35.58 -7.51
N GLU A 227 0.89 -35.14 -7.81
CA GLU A 227 1.76 -34.42 -6.89
C GLU A 227 2.05 -33.01 -7.41
N PHE A 228 2.00 -32.03 -6.51
CA PHE A 228 2.33 -30.63 -6.78
C PHE A 228 3.49 -30.21 -5.89
N ARG A 229 4.64 -29.85 -6.50
CA ARG A 229 5.73 -29.21 -5.76
C ARG A 229 5.42 -27.73 -5.57
N VAL A 230 5.51 -27.25 -4.34
CA VAL A 230 5.09 -25.89 -3.92
C VAL A 230 6.01 -25.30 -2.85
N HIS A 231 5.80 -24.02 -2.51
CA HIS A 231 6.53 -23.31 -1.45
C HIS A 231 5.72 -23.26 -0.14
N LYS A 232 6.26 -23.82 0.95
CA LYS A 232 5.61 -23.85 2.28
C LYS A 232 5.18 -22.46 2.73
N PHE A 233 6.10 -21.49 2.64
CA PHE A 233 5.85 -20.14 3.14
C PHE A 233 4.66 -19.49 2.42
N LEU A 234 4.52 -19.69 1.11
CA LEU A 234 3.49 -19.04 0.31
C LEU A 234 2.12 -19.66 0.60
N LEU A 235 2.04 -20.99 0.71
CA LEU A 235 0.82 -21.67 1.13
C LEU A 235 0.40 -21.23 2.54
N ALA A 236 1.33 -21.19 3.49
CA ALA A 236 1.06 -20.78 4.87
C ALA A 236 0.62 -19.30 4.96
N ALA A 237 1.22 -18.42 4.16
CA ALA A 237 0.83 -17.00 4.13
C ALA A 237 -0.57 -16.76 3.54
N ARG A 238 -1.04 -17.68 2.68
CA ARG A 238 -2.27 -17.50 1.89
C ARG A 238 -3.45 -18.34 2.37
N SER A 239 -3.20 -19.30 3.25
CA SER A 239 -4.23 -20.16 3.85
C SER A 239 -3.85 -20.49 5.29
N SER A 240 -4.70 -20.07 6.23
CA SER A 240 -4.52 -20.40 7.65
C SER A 240 -4.60 -21.89 7.93
N VAL A 241 -5.43 -22.62 7.19
CA VAL A 241 -5.54 -24.08 7.29
C VAL A 241 -4.26 -24.76 6.82
N LEU A 242 -3.71 -24.35 5.68
CA LEU A 242 -2.42 -24.89 5.21
C LEU A 242 -1.28 -24.51 6.15
N ALA A 243 -1.29 -23.29 6.71
CA ALA A 243 -0.33 -22.87 7.71
C ALA A 243 -0.36 -23.78 8.94
N GLU A 244 -1.55 -24.05 9.48
CA GLU A 244 -1.74 -24.95 10.61
C GLU A 244 -1.28 -26.38 10.30
N MET A 245 -1.65 -26.92 9.13
CA MET A 245 -1.21 -28.25 8.72
C MET A 245 0.32 -28.38 8.61
N ILE A 246 0.98 -27.33 8.10
CA ILE A 246 2.45 -27.27 7.99
C ILE A 246 3.09 -27.12 9.37
N LEU A 247 2.57 -26.25 10.23
CA LEU A 247 3.11 -26.02 11.57
C LEU A 247 3.00 -27.25 12.47
N ASN A 248 1.89 -27.99 12.37
CA ASN A 248 1.69 -29.22 13.12
C ASN A 248 2.59 -30.38 12.63
N ASN A 249 3.23 -30.23 11.45
CA ASN A 249 4.10 -31.25 10.86
C ASN A 249 5.33 -30.58 10.21
N PRO A 250 6.26 -30.00 10.99
CA PRO A 250 7.34 -29.16 10.46
C PRO A 250 8.28 -29.92 9.51
N ASP A 251 8.54 -31.20 9.78
CA ASP A 251 9.39 -32.09 8.97
C ASP A 251 8.64 -32.72 7.79
N VAL A 252 7.41 -32.29 7.50
CA VAL A 252 6.62 -32.87 6.42
C VAL A 252 7.16 -32.43 5.06
N GLU A 253 7.54 -33.42 4.25
CA GLU A 253 7.86 -33.22 2.83
C GLU A 253 6.63 -33.40 1.94
N ASN A 254 5.59 -34.07 2.44
CA ASN A 254 4.40 -34.47 1.68
C ASN A 254 3.12 -34.26 2.49
N LEU A 255 2.20 -33.44 1.98
CA LEU A 255 0.89 -33.20 2.58
C LEU A 255 -0.21 -33.70 1.65
N ASN A 256 -1.12 -34.52 2.19
CA ASN A 256 -2.25 -35.02 1.43
C ASN A 256 -3.44 -34.07 1.61
N LEU A 257 -4.00 -33.58 0.51
CA LEU A 257 -5.28 -32.88 0.53
C LEU A 257 -6.37 -33.82 0.03
N VAL A 258 -7.44 -33.93 0.81
CA VAL A 258 -8.61 -34.75 0.49
C VAL A 258 -9.79 -33.86 0.13
N ASP A 259 -10.75 -34.44 -0.60
CA ASP A 259 -11.98 -33.80 -1.08
C ASP A 259 -11.81 -32.56 -1.98
N ILE A 260 -10.62 -32.28 -2.49
CA ILE A 260 -10.39 -31.21 -3.48
C ILE A 260 -9.90 -31.91 -4.74
N SER A 261 -10.57 -31.71 -5.87
CA SER A 261 -10.12 -32.31 -7.13
C SER A 261 -8.83 -31.65 -7.61
N VAL A 262 -8.03 -32.38 -8.38
CA VAL A 262 -6.81 -31.89 -9.03
C VAL A 262 -7.04 -30.56 -9.74
N GLU A 263 -8.08 -30.48 -10.57
CA GLU A 263 -8.39 -29.30 -11.39
C GLU A 263 -8.78 -28.11 -10.51
N THR A 264 -9.52 -28.37 -9.43
CA THR A 264 -9.91 -27.33 -8.48
C THR A 264 -8.68 -26.81 -7.73
N PHE A 265 -7.78 -27.70 -7.34
CA PHE A 265 -6.55 -27.30 -6.65
C PHE A 265 -5.59 -26.54 -7.55
N GLU A 266 -5.53 -26.84 -8.84
CA GLU A 266 -4.76 -26.05 -9.81
C GLU A 266 -5.22 -24.59 -9.87
N GLN A 267 -6.53 -24.34 -9.74
CA GLN A 267 -7.09 -22.99 -9.67
C GLN A 267 -6.77 -22.32 -8.33
N VAL A 268 -6.90 -23.05 -7.21
CA VAL A 268 -6.50 -22.55 -5.89
C VAL A 268 -5.02 -22.18 -5.88
N LEU A 269 -4.17 -23.05 -6.42
CA LEU A 269 -2.72 -22.84 -6.47
C LEU A 269 -2.38 -21.66 -7.36
N HIS A 270 -3.05 -21.52 -8.51
CA HIS A 270 -2.91 -20.34 -9.37
C HIS A 270 -3.24 -19.06 -8.60
N PHE A 271 -4.36 -19.03 -7.87
CA PHE A 271 -4.75 -17.88 -7.06
C PHE A 271 -3.74 -17.57 -5.94
N ILE A 272 -3.21 -18.59 -5.25
CA ILE A 272 -2.22 -18.43 -4.17
C ILE A 272 -0.98 -17.68 -4.67
N TYR A 273 -0.51 -17.98 -5.89
CA TYR A 273 0.71 -17.39 -6.45
C TYR A 273 0.48 -16.08 -7.20
N ASN A 274 -0.69 -15.92 -7.83
CA ASN A 274 -0.93 -14.82 -8.78
C ASN A 274 -1.87 -13.73 -8.25
N ASP A 275 -2.59 -13.99 -7.16
CA ASP A 275 -3.66 -13.13 -6.64
C ASP A 275 -4.76 -12.85 -7.68
N GLU A 276 -4.89 -13.74 -8.67
CA GLU A 276 -5.78 -13.66 -9.82
C GLU A 276 -6.43 -15.03 -10.06
N LEU A 277 -7.61 -15.03 -10.68
CA LEU A 277 -8.21 -16.23 -11.25
C LEU A 277 -7.76 -16.39 -12.70
N ARG A 278 -7.74 -17.64 -13.17
CA ARG A 278 -7.71 -17.89 -14.62
C ARG A 278 -9.01 -17.45 -15.26
N ASP A 279 -9.00 -17.38 -16.58
CA ASP A 279 -10.18 -17.03 -17.36
C ASP A 279 -11.37 -17.92 -16.97
N LYS A 280 -12.57 -17.35 -17.00
CA LYS A 280 -13.80 -18.01 -16.53
C LYS A 280 -14.01 -19.36 -17.25
N GLU A 281 -13.65 -19.42 -18.52
CA GLU A 281 -13.72 -20.59 -19.39
C GLU A 281 -12.78 -21.73 -18.95
N GLU A 282 -11.72 -21.43 -18.20
CA GLU A 282 -10.78 -22.42 -17.65
C GLU A 282 -11.23 -22.96 -16.29
N ILE A 283 -12.24 -22.33 -15.66
CA ILE A 283 -12.75 -22.74 -14.36
C ILE A 283 -13.89 -23.74 -14.56
N ASN A 284 -13.59 -25.02 -14.37
CA ASN A 284 -14.56 -26.12 -14.51
C ASN A 284 -15.80 -25.96 -13.62
N SER A 285 -15.64 -25.43 -12.40
CA SER A 285 -16.74 -25.31 -11.45
C SER A 285 -16.47 -24.30 -10.33
N PHE A 286 -17.16 -23.16 -10.34
CA PHE A 286 -17.15 -22.21 -9.23
C PHE A 286 -17.70 -22.82 -7.93
N ARG A 287 -18.58 -23.81 -8.03
CA ARG A 287 -19.10 -24.57 -6.90
C ARG A 287 -18.00 -25.31 -6.16
N ASN A 288 -17.15 -26.02 -6.90
CA ASN A 288 -16.01 -26.74 -6.32
C ASN A 288 -14.94 -25.78 -5.82
N LEU A 289 -14.69 -24.69 -6.54
CA LEU A 289 -13.75 -23.65 -6.13
C LEU A 289 -14.18 -22.97 -4.83
N PHE A 290 -15.46 -22.61 -4.68
CA PHE A 290 -16.04 -22.08 -3.45
C PHE A 290 -15.84 -23.05 -2.28
N ALA A 291 -16.12 -24.34 -2.49
CA ALA A 291 -15.96 -25.36 -1.47
C ALA A 291 -14.49 -25.55 -1.06
N ALA A 292 -13.55 -25.53 -2.02
CA ALA A 292 -12.13 -25.62 -1.75
C ALA A 292 -11.61 -24.38 -0.99
N ALA A 293 -12.03 -23.18 -1.41
CA ALA A 293 -11.68 -21.93 -0.74
C ALA A 293 -12.19 -21.87 0.71
N GLY A 294 -13.42 -22.32 0.95
CA GLY A 294 -13.98 -22.45 2.30
C GLY A 294 -13.19 -23.45 3.17
N ARG A 295 -12.84 -24.62 2.62
CA ARG A 295 -12.04 -25.64 3.33
C ARG A 295 -10.63 -25.17 3.67
N LEU A 296 -9.99 -24.43 2.77
CA LEU A 296 -8.64 -23.90 2.96
C LEU A 296 -8.64 -22.53 3.65
N ASN A 297 -9.81 -22.00 3.99
CA ASN A 297 -10.00 -20.69 4.60
C ASN A 297 -9.28 -19.56 3.84
N ILE A 298 -9.51 -19.49 2.52
CA ILE A 298 -9.00 -18.45 1.63
C ILE A 298 -10.16 -17.49 1.30
N GLU A 299 -10.36 -16.50 2.16
CA GLU A 299 -11.59 -15.68 2.16
C GLU A 299 -11.84 -14.92 0.86
N VAL A 300 -10.79 -14.32 0.29
CA VAL A 300 -10.90 -13.57 -0.97
C VAL A 300 -11.35 -14.48 -2.11
N LEU A 301 -10.75 -15.67 -2.25
CA LEU A 301 -11.13 -16.65 -3.26
C LEU A 301 -12.56 -17.16 -3.05
N LYS A 302 -12.96 -17.36 -1.78
CA LYS A 302 -14.33 -17.75 -1.41
C LYS A 302 -15.34 -16.69 -1.87
N ASN A 303 -15.05 -15.41 -1.66
CA ASN A 303 -15.92 -14.30 -2.06
C ASN A 303 -16.01 -14.14 -3.59
N ILE A 304 -14.89 -14.32 -4.31
CA ILE A 304 -14.91 -14.27 -5.78
C ILE A 304 -15.74 -15.43 -6.34
N ALA A 305 -15.53 -16.65 -5.84
CA ALA A 305 -16.33 -17.80 -6.26
C ALA A 305 -17.82 -17.63 -5.91
N ALA A 306 -18.14 -16.99 -4.77
CA ALA A 306 -19.51 -16.68 -4.37
C ALA A 306 -20.20 -15.71 -5.35
N ALA A 307 -19.50 -14.68 -5.83
CA ALA A 307 -20.04 -13.74 -6.80
C ALA A 307 -20.47 -14.45 -8.10
N HIS A 308 -19.62 -15.33 -8.63
CA HIS A 308 -19.96 -16.11 -9.83
C HIS A 308 -21.08 -17.13 -9.59
N LEU A 309 -21.15 -17.74 -8.40
CA LEU A 309 -22.28 -18.60 -8.05
C LEU A 309 -23.61 -17.83 -8.03
N LEU A 310 -23.58 -16.57 -7.61
CA LEU A 310 -24.77 -15.71 -7.62
C LEU A 310 -25.16 -15.27 -9.04
N GLU A 311 -24.19 -14.99 -9.92
CA GLU A 311 -24.45 -14.68 -11.34
C GLU A 311 -25.11 -15.86 -12.08
N GLU A 312 -24.74 -17.08 -11.72
CA GLU A 312 -25.22 -18.32 -12.36
C GLU A 312 -26.37 -18.98 -11.62
N ILE A 313 -26.97 -18.31 -10.64
CA ILE A 313 -28.07 -18.86 -9.86
C ILE A 313 -29.29 -19.13 -10.72
N ASP A 314 -29.81 -20.34 -10.63
CA ASP A 314 -31.03 -20.79 -11.31
C ASP A 314 -31.82 -21.73 -10.38
N SER A 315 -33.00 -22.16 -10.83
CA SER A 315 -33.89 -23.04 -10.05
C SER A 315 -33.23 -24.36 -9.63
N ASP A 316 -32.28 -24.84 -10.41
CA ASP A 316 -31.68 -26.17 -10.25
C ASP A 316 -30.47 -26.09 -9.31
N LYS A 317 -29.73 -24.98 -9.35
CA LYS A 317 -28.53 -24.75 -8.54
C LYS A 317 -28.81 -24.08 -7.19
N ALA A 318 -29.88 -23.30 -7.05
CA ALA A 318 -30.12 -22.47 -5.87
C ALA A 318 -30.06 -23.26 -4.55
N MET A 319 -30.62 -24.47 -4.51
CA MET A 319 -30.58 -25.32 -3.31
C MET A 319 -29.16 -25.79 -2.97
N SER A 320 -28.35 -26.13 -3.97
CA SER A 320 -26.95 -26.50 -3.74
C SER A 320 -26.13 -25.28 -3.30
N ILE A 321 -26.41 -24.09 -3.83
CA ILE A 321 -25.71 -22.86 -3.45
C ILE A 321 -26.01 -22.53 -1.99
N LEU A 322 -27.29 -22.57 -1.59
CA LEU A 322 -27.71 -22.38 -0.20
C LEU A 322 -27.02 -23.38 0.75
N SER A 323 -26.94 -24.65 0.33
CA SER A 323 -26.29 -25.70 1.11
C SER A 323 -24.80 -25.42 1.34
N LEU A 324 -24.10 -24.95 0.31
CA LEU A 324 -22.67 -24.64 0.38
C LEU A 324 -22.38 -23.37 1.17
N SER A 325 -23.14 -22.30 0.95
CA SER A 325 -22.96 -21.04 1.66
C SER A 325 -23.27 -21.19 3.15
N ASN A 326 -24.24 -22.02 3.52
CA ASN A 326 -24.46 -22.40 4.91
C ASN A 326 -23.30 -23.22 5.48
N LYS A 327 -22.80 -24.22 4.74
CA LYS A 327 -21.69 -25.09 5.18
C LYS A 327 -20.38 -24.32 5.42
N TYR A 328 -20.07 -23.33 4.59
CA TYR A 328 -18.83 -22.56 4.63
C TYR A 328 -19.01 -21.13 5.17
N ASN A 329 -20.10 -20.90 5.91
CA ASN A 329 -20.39 -19.65 6.64
C ASN A 329 -20.24 -18.40 5.77
N HIS A 330 -20.96 -18.35 4.65
CA HIS A 330 -20.99 -17.19 3.77
C HIS A 330 -22.40 -16.58 3.74
N ASP A 331 -22.68 -15.68 4.69
CA ASP A 331 -24.04 -15.19 4.97
C ASP A 331 -24.70 -14.47 3.80
N LEU A 332 -23.98 -13.60 3.06
CA LEU A 332 -24.58 -12.89 1.92
C LEU A 332 -25.09 -13.87 0.84
N LEU A 333 -24.23 -14.79 0.39
CA LEU A 333 -24.61 -15.83 -0.58
C LEU A 333 -25.73 -16.74 -0.06
N LYS A 334 -25.74 -17.05 1.25
CA LYS A 334 -26.80 -17.83 1.89
C LYS A 334 -28.14 -17.11 1.82
N ASP A 335 -28.17 -15.84 2.19
CA ASP A 335 -29.38 -15.02 2.20
C ASP A 335 -29.90 -14.79 0.78
N GLU A 336 -29.03 -14.50 -0.19
CA GLU A 336 -29.43 -14.30 -1.58
C GLU A 336 -29.93 -15.60 -2.24
N ALA A 337 -29.28 -16.73 -1.98
CA ALA A 337 -29.76 -18.03 -2.46
C ALA A 337 -31.11 -18.40 -1.84
N PHE A 338 -31.30 -18.12 -0.56
CA PHE A 338 -32.57 -18.35 0.12
C PHE A 338 -33.69 -17.48 -0.48
N LYS A 339 -33.47 -16.16 -0.61
CA LYS A 339 -34.44 -15.24 -1.25
C LYS A 339 -34.82 -15.67 -2.66
N PHE A 340 -33.85 -16.16 -3.44
CA PHE A 340 -34.12 -16.70 -4.79
C PHE A 340 -35.03 -17.93 -4.73
N ILE A 341 -34.80 -18.84 -3.79
CA ILE A 341 -35.64 -20.03 -3.57
C ILE A 341 -37.06 -19.61 -3.15
N GLU A 342 -37.19 -18.66 -2.23
CA GLU A 342 -38.49 -18.13 -1.80
C GLU A 342 -39.28 -17.57 -3.00
N LYS A 343 -38.62 -16.74 -3.81
CA LYS A 343 -39.22 -16.10 -4.98
C LYS A 343 -39.66 -17.10 -6.05
N THR A 344 -38.89 -18.16 -6.27
CA THR A 344 -39.18 -19.19 -7.28
C THR A 344 -40.17 -20.25 -6.83
N ASN A 345 -40.50 -20.31 -5.53
CA ASN A 345 -41.45 -21.27 -4.97
C ASN A 345 -42.60 -20.56 -4.23
N SER A 346 -43.18 -19.53 -4.87
CA SER A 346 -44.23 -18.67 -4.30
C SER A 346 -45.53 -19.39 -3.89
N PHE A 347 -45.68 -20.67 -4.24
CA PHE A 347 -46.80 -21.53 -3.82
C PHE A 347 -46.73 -21.91 -2.34
N MET A 348 -45.60 -21.72 -1.64
CA MET A 348 -45.47 -22.02 -0.22
C MET A 348 -44.95 -20.83 0.58
N THR A 349 -45.32 -20.78 1.87
CA THR A 349 -44.80 -19.78 2.81
C THR A 349 -43.48 -20.27 3.40
N PHE A 350 -42.46 -19.41 3.34
CA PHE A 350 -41.13 -19.67 3.88
C PHE A 350 -40.95 -19.08 5.28
N LYS A 351 -40.14 -19.76 6.10
CA LYS A 351 -39.67 -19.26 7.39
C LYS A 351 -38.18 -19.02 7.31
N SER A 352 -37.72 -17.88 7.83
CA SER A 352 -36.32 -17.45 7.72
C SER A 352 -35.34 -18.46 8.32
N GLU A 353 -35.73 -19.21 9.35
CA GLU A 353 -34.89 -20.22 9.99
C GLU A 353 -34.52 -21.37 9.05
N TRP A 354 -35.33 -21.62 8.02
CA TRP A 354 -35.08 -22.68 7.04
C TRP A 354 -33.83 -22.44 6.19
N ALA A 355 -33.35 -21.20 6.09
CA ALA A 355 -32.07 -20.88 5.45
C ALA A 355 -30.89 -21.64 6.09
N ASN A 356 -31.00 -21.96 7.38
CA ASN A 356 -29.98 -22.71 8.12
C ASN A 356 -30.18 -24.23 8.05
N GLN A 357 -31.23 -24.72 7.37
CA GLN A 357 -31.55 -26.15 7.24
C GLN A 357 -31.84 -26.55 5.77
N PRO A 358 -30.87 -26.43 4.86
CA PRO A 358 -31.09 -26.60 3.42
C PRO A 358 -31.61 -28.00 3.04
N ASP A 359 -31.14 -29.06 3.70
CA ASP A 359 -31.60 -30.43 3.46
C ASP A 359 -33.08 -30.63 3.81
N MET A 360 -33.54 -30.00 4.90
CA MET A 360 -34.94 -30.02 5.31
C MET A 360 -35.80 -29.22 4.32
N LEU A 361 -35.32 -28.04 3.93
CA LEU A 361 -36.00 -27.17 2.99
C LEU A 361 -36.18 -27.84 1.62
N SER A 362 -35.14 -28.50 1.12
CA SER A 362 -35.20 -29.29 -0.12
C SER A 362 -36.30 -30.34 -0.10
N LYS A 363 -36.41 -31.09 1.01
CA LYS A 363 -37.47 -32.09 1.20
C LYS A 363 -38.87 -31.45 1.24
N LEU A 364 -39.03 -30.33 1.93
CA LEU A 364 -40.31 -29.62 2.04
C LEU A 364 -40.81 -29.10 0.69
N ILE A 365 -39.91 -28.51 -0.11
CA ILE A 365 -40.23 -28.03 -1.47
C ILE A 365 -40.65 -29.22 -2.35
N LYS A 366 -39.91 -30.33 -2.28
CA LYS A 366 -40.23 -31.53 -3.05
C LYS A 366 -41.63 -32.07 -2.71
N ILE A 367 -41.94 -32.24 -1.42
CA ILE A 367 -43.24 -32.72 -0.95
C ILE A 367 -44.38 -31.78 -1.39
N HIS A 368 -44.18 -30.45 -1.30
CA HIS A 368 -45.18 -29.51 -1.78
C HIS A 368 -45.41 -29.61 -3.29
N ARG A 369 -44.34 -29.69 -4.10
CA ARG A 369 -44.49 -29.85 -5.55
C ARG A 369 -45.25 -31.12 -5.92
N GLU A 370 -44.93 -32.25 -5.29
CA GLU A 370 -45.64 -33.51 -5.48
C GLU A 370 -47.13 -33.38 -5.11
N LYS A 371 -47.45 -32.68 -4.01
CA LYS A 371 -48.82 -32.40 -3.60
C LYS A 371 -49.56 -31.53 -4.63
N GLU A 372 -48.95 -30.45 -5.10
CA GLU A 372 -49.55 -29.54 -6.09
C GLU A 372 -49.79 -30.24 -7.44
N GLU A 373 -48.88 -31.11 -7.88
CA GLU A 373 -49.09 -31.92 -9.09
C GLU A 373 -50.29 -32.87 -8.97
N VAL A 374 -50.47 -33.48 -7.79
CA VAL A 374 -51.64 -34.34 -7.52
C VAL A 374 -52.92 -33.52 -7.54
N ILE A 375 -52.95 -32.35 -6.87
CA ILE A 375 -54.12 -31.46 -6.86
C ILE A 375 -54.50 -31.05 -8.29
N LYS A 376 -53.51 -30.62 -9.09
CA LYS A 376 -53.75 -30.20 -10.48
C LYS A 376 -54.34 -31.32 -11.34
N LYS A 377 -53.85 -32.57 -11.19
CA LYS A 377 -54.42 -33.73 -11.89
C LYS A 377 -55.89 -33.97 -11.52
N PHE A 378 -56.22 -33.86 -10.23
CA PHE A 378 -57.61 -33.98 -9.77
C PHE A 378 -58.50 -32.87 -10.34
N GLU A 379 -58.02 -31.62 -10.38
CA GLU A 379 -58.76 -30.49 -10.95
C GLU A 379 -59.00 -30.64 -12.46
N GLU A 380 -57.99 -31.11 -13.22
CA GLU A 380 -58.10 -31.39 -14.66
C GLU A 380 -59.11 -32.52 -14.95
N GLU A 381 -59.12 -33.58 -14.15
CA GLU A 381 -60.12 -34.65 -14.25
C GLU A 381 -61.53 -34.17 -13.91
N TYR A 382 -61.66 -33.36 -12.85
CA TYR A 382 -62.94 -32.78 -12.46
C TYR A 382 -63.52 -31.89 -13.57
N GLN A 383 -62.71 -31.02 -14.20
CA GLN A 383 -63.14 -30.17 -15.31
C GLN A 383 -63.57 -30.97 -16.55
N LYS A 384 -62.88 -32.08 -16.87
CA LYS A 384 -63.28 -32.98 -17.97
C LYS A 384 -64.64 -33.62 -17.71
N LEU A 385 -64.89 -34.06 -16.48
CA LEU A 385 -66.17 -34.65 -16.10
C LEU A 385 -67.31 -33.61 -16.20
N THR A 386 -67.13 -32.40 -15.68
CA THR A 386 -68.19 -31.37 -15.71
C THR A 386 -68.51 -30.88 -17.12
N SER A 387 -67.50 -30.72 -17.99
CA SER A 387 -67.70 -30.31 -19.40
C SER A 387 -68.36 -31.40 -20.25
N SER A 388 -68.09 -32.68 -19.97
CA SER A 388 -68.78 -33.79 -20.63
C SER A 388 -70.27 -33.91 -20.24
N THR A 389 -70.63 -33.55 -19.00
CA THR A 389 -72.03 -33.57 -18.55
C THR A 389 -72.89 -32.42 -19.09
N GLU A 390 -72.30 -31.29 -19.47
CA GLU A 390 -73.01 -30.18 -20.12
C GLU A 390 -73.35 -30.48 -21.59
N ASN A 391 -72.46 -31.20 -22.29
CA ASN A 391 -72.70 -31.63 -23.69
C ASN A 391 -73.75 -32.74 -23.85
N ILE A 392 -74.16 -33.41 -22.77
CA ILE A 392 -75.22 -34.43 -22.78
C ILE A 392 -76.61 -33.81 -22.52
N LYS A 393 -76.66 -32.54 -22.09
CA LYS A 393 -77.91 -31.81 -21.78
C LYS A 393 -78.39 -30.86 -22.88
N ASN A 394 -77.63 -30.70 -23.96
CA ASN A 394 -78.04 -30.06 -25.22
C ASN A 394 -78.23 -31.13 -26.29
#